data_AF-X1EJ38-F1
#
_entry.id   AF-X1EJ38-F1
#
_cell.length_a   1.000
_cell.length_b   1.000
_cell.length_c   1.000
_cell.angle_alpha   90.00
_cell.angle_beta   90.00
_cell.angle_gamma   90.00
#
_symmetry.space_group_name_H-M   'P 1'
#
loop_
_entity.id
_entity.type
_entity.pdbx_description
1 polymer ?
#
loop_
_entity_poly.entity_id
_entity_poly.type
_entity_poly.pdbx_seq_one_letter_code
_entity_poly.pdbx_strand_id
1 'polypeptide(L)'
;YLTGRFHLDTTTYASLHFSEGNIPGVIEVARISRITLQRLSRITIGGALQSIQYYYAYKLDHLIPPFKKSPEDFNSGMDLIKSDRGGHIFEPIIGVFDQVVELDFSSMYPSLMATFNISSETVNCKCCKDDGTGIKVPGLDFHICTKRQGIISKSISLPLTKRLKYKEYVRKTGSVRYNFTDIALKWVLVVSFGYLGFKNARFGKIEAHQTVCAFAREFLMRSAEIAEERGCKIIHGIVDSIWLKDTENRTPEEFEEVTKEIADDITKSVGIPMSWDGHYNVICFLPSKAEPDIPALS
;
A
#
# COMPACT_ATOMS: atom_id res chain seq x y z
N TYR A 1 -18.40 -30.12 2.57
CA TYR A 1 -19.29 -29.07 2.01
C TYR A 1 -20.72 -29.59 2.12
N LEU A 2 -21.66 -28.81 2.65
CA LEU A 2 -23.07 -29.21 2.78
C LEU A 2 -23.82 -28.77 1.52
N THR A 3 -24.47 -29.70 0.83
CA THR A 3 -25.17 -29.44 -0.43
C THR A 3 -26.36 -28.51 -0.20
N GLY A 4 -26.49 -27.45 -1.01
CA GLY A 4 -27.65 -26.55 -0.99
C GLY A 4 -27.70 -25.53 0.15
N ARG A 5 -26.68 -25.45 1.02
CA ARG A 5 -26.62 -24.45 2.11
C ARG A 5 -25.29 -23.68 2.08
N PHE A 6 -25.36 -22.36 2.22
CA PHE A 6 -24.18 -21.52 2.40
C PHE A 6 -23.86 -21.42 3.89
N HIS A 7 -22.69 -21.96 4.30
CA HIS A 7 -22.19 -21.81 5.66
C HIS A 7 -21.13 -20.71 5.72
N LEU A 8 -21.52 -19.58 6.28
CA LEU A 8 -20.61 -18.51 6.68
C LEU A 8 -20.25 -18.77 8.14
N ASP A 9 -19.05 -19.32 8.35
CA ASP A 9 -18.44 -19.24 9.68
C ASP A 9 -18.05 -17.78 9.90
N THR A 10 -18.32 -17.19 11.06
CA THR A 10 -17.96 -15.79 11.40
C THR A 10 -16.94 -15.70 12.54
N THR A 11 -16.57 -16.83 13.15
CA THR A 11 -15.79 -16.86 14.41
C THR A 11 -14.30 -17.15 14.20
N THR A 12 -13.91 -17.71 13.05
CA THR A 12 -12.52 -18.07 12.74
C THR A 12 -11.88 -17.13 11.70
N TYR A 13 -11.32 -17.64 10.59
CA TYR A 13 -10.63 -16.84 9.56
C TYR A 13 -11.54 -15.86 8.83
N ALA A 14 -12.83 -16.20 8.75
CA ALA A 14 -13.85 -15.31 8.23
C ALA A 14 -14.03 -14.03 9.04
N SER A 15 -13.65 -14.00 10.33
CA SER A 15 -13.75 -12.78 11.14
C SER A 15 -13.04 -11.62 10.45
N LEU A 16 -11.86 -11.83 9.87
CA LEU A 16 -11.12 -10.79 9.13
C LEU A 16 -11.83 -10.32 7.86
N HIS A 17 -12.64 -11.17 7.23
CA HIS A 17 -13.44 -10.83 6.05
C HIS A 17 -14.82 -10.25 6.41
N PHE A 18 -15.39 -10.68 7.54
CA PHE A 18 -16.80 -10.48 7.91
C PHE A 18 -16.99 -9.40 8.98
N SER A 19 -16.10 -9.28 9.97
CA SER A 19 -16.24 -8.29 11.05
C SER A 19 -16.32 -6.87 10.51
N GLU A 20 -15.43 -6.57 9.57
CA GLU A 20 -15.26 -5.24 8.97
C GLU A 20 -16.02 -5.11 7.63
N GLY A 21 -16.11 -6.20 6.86
CA GLY A 21 -16.69 -6.20 5.51
C GLY A 21 -18.15 -6.66 5.43
N ASN A 22 -18.68 -7.32 6.47
CA ASN A 22 -20.02 -7.92 6.51
C ASN A 22 -20.34 -8.77 5.25
N ILE A 23 -21.60 -9.13 5.01
CA ILE A 23 -22.02 -9.92 3.84
C ILE A 23 -21.62 -9.26 2.50
N PRO A 24 -21.82 -7.94 2.27
CA PRO A 24 -21.46 -7.32 1.00
C PRO A 24 -19.97 -7.44 0.67
N GLY A 25 -19.10 -7.20 1.65
CA GLY A 25 -17.66 -7.32 1.50
C GLY A 25 -17.22 -8.75 1.23
N VAL A 26 -17.77 -9.73 1.96
CA VAL A 26 -17.48 -11.16 1.72
C VAL A 26 -17.89 -11.60 0.32
N ILE A 27 -19.06 -11.15 -0.17
CA ILE A 27 -19.49 -11.40 -1.56
C ILE A 27 -18.48 -10.82 -2.54
N GLU A 28 -18.04 -9.59 -2.33
CA GLU A 28 -17.11 -8.95 -3.26
C GLU A 28 -15.75 -9.65 -3.28
N VAL A 29 -15.19 -9.98 -2.10
CA VAL A 29 -13.92 -10.72 -1.99
C VAL A 29 -14.02 -12.10 -2.65
N ALA A 30 -15.14 -12.81 -2.48
CA ALA A 30 -15.36 -14.10 -3.14
C ALA A 30 -15.35 -13.97 -4.66
N ARG A 31 -16.00 -12.93 -5.20
CA ARG A 31 -16.05 -12.66 -6.64
C ARG A 31 -14.67 -12.34 -7.22
N ILE A 32 -13.89 -11.48 -6.58
CA ILE A 32 -12.55 -11.12 -7.08
C ILE A 32 -11.55 -12.27 -6.93
N SER A 33 -11.64 -13.03 -5.84
CA SER A 33 -10.74 -14.16 -5.55
C SER A 33 -11.12 -15.45 -6.25
N ARG A 34 -12.30 -15.50 -6.87
CA ARG A 34 -12.85 -16.69 -7.55
C ARG A 34 -12.95 -17.89 -6.60
N ILE A 35 -13.27 -17.62 -5.34
CA ILE A 35 -13.45 -18.63 -4.30
C ILE A 35 -14.92 -18.60 -3.87
N THR A 36 -15.48 -19.78 -3.58
CA THR A 36 -16.84 -19.88 -3.04
C THR A 36 -16.91 -19.24 -1.66
N LEU A 37 -18.04 -18.61 -1.32
CA LEU A 37 -18.25 -17.97 -0.01
C LEU A 37 -17.91 -18.91 1.16
N GLN A 38 -18.29 -20.19 1.05
CA GLN A 38 -18.03 -21.20 2.06
C GLN A 38 -16.54 -21.50 2.24
N ARG A 39 -15.75 -21.48 1.17
CA ARG A 39 -14.30 -21.65 1.26
C ARG A 39 -13.62 -20.38 1.74
N LEU A 40 -14.09 -19.21 1.30
CA LEU A 40 -13.57 -17.92 1.73
C LEU A 40 -13.68 -17.76 3.25
N SER A 41 -14.76 -18.25 3.87
CA SER A 41 -14.94 -18.22 5.32
C SER A 41 -13.97 -19.12 6.11
N ARG A 42 -13.11 -19.91 5.43
CA ARG A 42 -12.21 -20.91 6.03
C ARG A 42 -10.75 -20.72 5.64
N ILE A 43 -10.43 -19.61 4.97
CA ILE A 43 -9.07 -19.27 4.55
C ILE A 43 -8.75 -17.86 5.03
N THR A 44 -7.46 -17.56 5.15
CA THR A 44 -6.99 -16.21 5.44
C THR A 44 -7.20 -15.28 4.24
N ILE A 45 -7.12 -13.97 4.50
CA ILE A 45 -7.08 -12.95 3.43
C ILE A 45 -5.94 -13.23 2.45
N GLY A 46 -4.78 -13.66 2.95
CA GLY A 46 -3.66 -14.08 2.11
C GLY A 46 -4.00 -15.27 1.20
N GLY A 47 -4.81 -16.22 1.68
CA GLY A 47 -5.33 -17.31 0.84
C GLY A 47 -6.27 -16.82 -0.26
N ALA A 48 -7.11 -15.83 0.02
CA ALA A 48 -7.96 -15.20 -0.99
C ALA A 48 -7.12 -14.45 -2.03
N LEU A 49 -6.12 -13.68 -1.60
CA LEU A 49 -5.17 -13.00 -2.47
C LEU A 49 -4.39 -13.97 -3.36
N GLN A 50 -3.91 -15.08 -2.79
CA GLN A 50 -3.16 -16.09 -3.53
C GLN A 50 -4.01 -16.74 -4.63
N SER A 51 -5.31 -16.91 -4.41
CA SER A 51 -6.23 -17.39 -5.45
C SER A 51 -6.34 -16.42 -6.63
N ILE A 52 -6.35 -15.10 -6.37
CA ILE A 52 -6.27 -14.07 -7.43
C ILE A 52 -4.97 -14.24 -8.22
N GLN A 53 -3.85 -14.43 -7.52
CA GLN A 53 -2.54 -14.63 -8.14
C GLN A 53 -2.47 -15.90 -8.98
N TYR A 54 -3.05 -17.02 -8.53
CA TYR A 54 -3.13 -18.25 -9.33
C TYR A 54 -3.92 -18.06 -10.62
N TYR A 55 -5.04 -17.33 -10.55
CA TYR A 55 -5.83 -17.03 -11.73
C TYR A 55 -5.01 -16.24 -12.77
N TYR A 56 -4.27 -15.21 -12.32
CA TYR A 56 -3.46 -14.42 -13.24
C TYR A 56 -2.19 -15.13 -13.69
N ALA A 57 -1.57 -15.96 -12.85
CA ALA A 57 -0.48 -16.82 -13.26
C ALA A 57 -0.93 -17.74 -14.41
N TYR A 58 -2.10 -18.37 -14.29
CA TYR A 58 -2.69 -19.16 -15.37
C TYR A 58 -2.98 -18.32 -16.62
N LYS A 59 -3.55 -17.11 -16.46
CA LYS A 59 -3.87 -16.23 -17.60
C LYS A 59 -2.66 -15.67 -18.33
N LEU A 60 -1.54 -15.51 -17.63
CA LEU A 60 -0.28 -15.01 -18.18
C LEU A 60 0.65 -16.15 -18.62
N ASP A 61 0.17 -17.40 -18.64
CA ASP A 61 0.93 -18.60 -19.00
C ASP A 61 2.19 -18.84 -18.14
N HIS A 62 2.07 -18.54 -16.85
CA HIS A 62 3.10 -18.82 -15.86
C HIS A 62 2.87 -20.15 -15.17
N LEU A 63 3.94 -20.94 -15.07
CA LEU A 63 3.97 -22.14 -14.25
C LEU A 63 3.82 -21.77 -12.76
N ILE A 64 2.88 -22.42 -12.08
CA ILE A 64 2.67 -22.24 -10.65
C ILE A 64 3.58 -23.23 -9.90
N PRO A 65 4.59 -22.75 -9.16
CA PRO A 65 5.52 -23.64 -8.49
C PRO A 65 4.80 -24.42 -7.38
N PRO A 66 5.00 -25.74 -7.24
CA PRO A 66 4.34 -26.54 -6.20
C PRO A 66 4.78 -26.12 -4.78
N PHE A 67 6.03 -25.65 -4.66
CA PHE A 67 6.64 -25.12 -3.44
C PHE A 67 7.43 -23.84 -3.78
N LYS A 68 7.50 -22.88 -2.85
CA LYS A 68 8.38 -21.72 -3.03
C LYS A 68 9.84 -22.19 -2.96
N LYS A 69 10.62 -21.91 -4.00
CA LYS A 69 12.03 -22.33 -4.10
C LYS A 69 13.04 -21.22 -3.84
N SER A 70 12.67 -19.96 -4.12
CA SER A 70 13.59 -18.81 -4.07
C SER A 70 12.88 -17.59 -3.47
N PRO A 71 13.02 -17.33 -2.16
CA PRO A 71 12.48 -16.13 -1.53
C PRO A 71 13.28 -14.87 -1.86
N GLU A 72 14.56 -15.02 -2.19
CA GLU A 72 15.54 -13.98 -2.45
C GLU A 72 16.66 -14.57 -3.32
N ASP A 73 17.30 -13.73 -4.13
CA ASP A 73 18.57 -14.02 -4.79
C ASP A 73 19.75 -13.80 -3.81
N PHE A 74 20.97 -14.14 -4.20
CA PHE A 74 22.14 -13.92 -3.35
C PHE A 74 22.44 -12.42 -3.22
N ASN A 75 22.55 -11.93 -1.98
CA ASN A 75 22.88 -10.54 -1.65
C ASN A 75 24.20 -10.47 -0.86
N SER A 76 25.04 -9.49 -1.18
CA SER A 76 26.23 -9.20 -0.36
C SER A 76 25.82 -8.48 0.95
N GLY A 77 26.71 -8.45 1.95
CA GLY A 77 26.45 -7.72 3.20
C GLY A 77 26.17 -6.22 2.97
N MET A 78 26.82 -5.61 1.97
CA MET A 78 26.55 -4.21 1.61
C MET A 78 25.18 -4.02 0.94
N ASP A 79 24.71 -5.02 0.18
CA ASP A 79 23.39 -4.98 -0.43
C ASP A 79 22.31 -5.08 0.63
N LEU A 80 22.51 -5.91 1.67
CA LEU A 80 21.58 -6.01 2.79
C LEU A 80 21.44 -4.66 3.53
N ILE A 81 22.55 -3.96 3.81
CA ILE A 81 22.52 -2.63 4.47
C ILE A 81 21.74 -1.57 3.66
N LYS A 82 21.78 -1.67 2.33
CA LYS A 82 21.08 -0.73 1.44
C LYS A 82 19.61 -1.10 1.24
N SER A 83 19.34 -2.39 1.06
CA SER A 83 18.05 -2.93 0.62
C SER A 83 17.11 -3.27 1.75
N ASP A 84 17.61 -3.70 2.91
CA ASP A 84 16.80 -4.03 4.09
C ASP A 84 16.43 -2.77 4.87
N ARG A 85 15.62 -1.92 4.21
CA ARG A 85 15.08 -0.68 4.76
C ARG A 85 13.56 -0.68 4.59
N GLY A 86 12.86 -0.41 5.68
CA GLY A 86 11.41 -0.23 5.70
C GLY A 86 10.94 1.05 4.98
N GLY A 87 9.67 1.43 5.22
CA GLY A 87 9.16 2.74 4.81
C GLY A 87 9.95 3.88 5.46
N HIS A 88 9.90 5.07 4.86
CA HIS A 88 10.53 6.24 5.46
C HIS A 88 9.67 6.73 6.62
N ILE A 89 10.35 7.23 7.67
CA ILE A 89 9.72 7.91 8.79
C ILE A 89 10.46 9.24 8.92
N PHE A 90 9.72 10.34 8.84
CA PHE A 90 10.18 11.63 9.32
C PHE A 90 9.95 11.66 10.82
N GLU A 91 11.05 11.66 11.58
CA GLU A 91 10.99 11.71 13.04
C GLU A 91 10.07 12.86 13.49
N PRO A 92 9.07 12.58 14.34
CA PRO A 92 8.16 13.62 14.75
C PRO A 92 8.90 14.68 15.57
N ILE A 93 8.62 15.95 15.30
CA ILE A 93 9.11 17.03 16.14
C ILE A 93 8.35 16.95 17.47
N ILE A 94 9.06 16.73 18.58
CA ILE A 94 8.46 16.65 19.91
C ILE A 94 7.84 18.01 20.25
N GLY A 95 6.58 17.99 20.69
CA GLY A 95 5.88 19.21 21.07
C GLY A 95 4.37 19.14 20.90
N VAL A 96 3.75 20.30 21.09
CA VAL A 96 2.32 20.52 20.85
C VAL A 96 2.22 21.50 19.68
N PHE A 97 1.46 21.11 18.67
CA PHE A 97 1.24 21.90 17.46
C PHE A 97 -0.25 22.14 17.30
N ASP A 98 -0.61 23.35 16.91
CA ASP A 98 -1.96 23.70 16.48
C ASP A 98 -2.04 23.72 14.95
N GLN A 99 -3.25 23.69 14.40
CA GLN A 99 -3.54 23.88 12.97
C GLN A 99 -2.63 23.04 12.05
N VAL A 100 -2.72 21.72 12.19
CA VAL A 100 -1.91 20.77 11.43
C VAL A 100 -2.80 20.07 10.42
N VAL A 101 -2.34 19.97 9.18
CA VAL A 101 -3.04 19.22 8.13
C VAL A 101 -2.34 17.88 7.88
N GLU A 102 -3.12 16.83 7.72
CA GLU A 102 -2.64 15.52 7.28
C GLU A 102 -2.97 15.28 5.80
N LEU A 103 -1.93 14.91 5.06
CA LEU A 103 -2.06 14.38 3.71
C LEU A 103 -1.73 12.88 3.72
N ASP A 104 -2.58 12.06 3.11
CA ASP A 104 -2.47 10.60 3.08
C ASP A 104 -2.55 10.03 1.65
N PHE A 105 -1.59 9.17 1.30
CA PHE A 105 -1.63 8.45 0.03
C PHE A 105 -2.70 7.34 0.08
N SER A 106 -3.66 7.43 -0.82
CA SER A 106 -4.73 6.43 -0.89
C SER A 106 -4.21 5.07 -1.37
N SER A 107 -3.98 4.15 -0.43
CA SER A 107 -3.46 2.79 -0.72
C SER A 107 -2.10 2.84 -1.44
N MET A 108 -1.11 3.51 -0.86
CA MET A 108 0.19 3.75 -1.49
C MET A 108 0.85 2.47 -2.02
N TYR A 109 1.14 1.49 -1.16
CA TYR A 109 1.88 0.29 -1.56
C TYR A 109 1.19 -0.53 -2.67
N PRO A 110 -0.12 -0.85 -2.59
CA PRO A 110 -0.80 -1.50 -3.70
C PRO A 110 -0.79 -0.67 -4.99
N SER A 111 -0.89 0.66 -4.89
CA SER A 111 -0.85 1.54 -6.05
C SER A 111 0.54 1.56 -6.69
N LEU A 112 1.61 1.55 -5.89
CA LEU A 112 2.99 1.41 -6.37
C LEU A 112 3.18 0.08 -7.10
N MET A 113 2.74 -1.03 -6.49
CA MET A 113 2.85 -2.35 -7.07
C MET A 113 2.10 -2.47 -8.41
N ALA A 114 0.94 -1.83 -8.53
CA ALA A 114 0.13 -1.84 -9.74
C ALA A 114 0.76 -0.99 -10.84
N THR A 115 1.11 0.26 -10.51
CA THR A 115 1.56 1.30 -11.44
C THR A 115 2.97 1.03 -11.97
N PHE A 116 3.91 0.68 -11.08
CA PHE A 116 5.29 0.41 -11.44
C PHE A 116 5.55 -1.04 -11.81
N ASN A 117 4.51 -1.86 -11.95
CA ASN A 117 4.61 -3.25 -12.37
C ASN A 117 5.49 -4.12 -11.44
N ILE A 118 5.44 -3.88 -10.13
CA ILE A 118 6.30 -4.57 -9.15
C ILE A 118 5.73 -5.96 -8.87
N SER A 119 6.48 -6.99 -9.26
CA SER A 119 6.14 -8.41 -9.09
C SER A 119 7.44 -9.23 -9.01
N SER A 120 7.37 -10.45 -8.49
CA SER A 120 8.56 -11.30 -8.29
C SER A 120 9.31 -11.62 -9.58
N GLU A 121 8.60 -11.76 -10.69
CA GLU A 121 9.15 -12.08 -12.00
C GLU A 121 9.49 -10.85 -12.86
N THR A 122 9.04 -9.66 -12.46
CA THR A 122 9.34 -8.40 -13.17
C THR A 122 10.55 -7.70 -12.58
N VAL A 123 10.77 -7.82 -11.26
CA VAL A 123 11.95 -7.29 -10.57
C VAL A 123 13.19 -8.13 -10.93
N ASN A 124 14.26 -7.45 -11.30
CA ASN A 124 15.55 -8.02 -11.71
C ASN A 124 15.42 -9.05 -12.84
N CYS A 125 14.48 -8.82 -13.76
CA CYS A 125 14.26 -9.75 -14.87
C CYS A 125 15.46 -9.77 -15.83
N LYS A 126 15.77 -10.94 -16.40
CA LYS A 126 16.88 -11.09 -17.35
C LYS A 126 16.68 -10.25 -18.62
N CYS A 127 15.46 -10.23 -19.16
CA CYS A 127 15.17 -9.59 -20.43
C CYS A 127 15.37 -8.07 -20.46
N CYS A 128 15.35 -7.38 -19.31
CA CYS A 128 15.62 -5.94 -19.22
C CYS A 128 17.03 -5.62 -18.68
N LYS A 129 17.75 -6.64 -18.19
CA LYS A 129 19.14 -6.51 -17.76
C LYS A 129 20.07 -6.41 -18.97
N ASP A 130 19.80 -7.24 -19.97
CA ASP A 130 20.67 -7.39 -21.14
C ASP A 130 20.55 -6.23 -22.14
N ASP A 131 19.44 -5.49 -22.14
CA ASP A 131 19.16 -4.38 -23.06
C ASP A 131 19.09 -3.00 -22.40
N GLY A 132 19.16 -2.94 -21.07
CA GLY A 132 19.10 -1.70 -20.30
C GLY A 132 17.74 -0.99 -20.28
N THR A 133 16.63 -1.62 -20.67
CA THR A 133 15.31 -0.96 -20.77
C THR A 133 14.49 -0.98 -19.47
N GLY A 134 15.03 -1.55 -18.38
CA GLY A 134 14.32 -1.69 -17.11
C GLY A 134 14.20 -0.36 -16.36
N ILE A 135 13.05 -0.12 -15.71
CA ILE A 135 12.88 1.03 -14.82
C ILE A 135 13.78 0.85 -13.61
N LYS A 136 14.66 1.80 -13.33
CA LYS A 136 15.56 1.75 -12.18
C LYS A 136 14.81 2.01 -10.88
N VAL A 137 15.18 1.27 -9.84
CA VAL A 137 14.60 1.42 -8.51
C VAL A 137 15.41 2.46 -7.72
N PRO A 138 14.79 3.48 -7.09
CA PRO A 138 15.51 4.49 -6.33
C PRO A 138 16.37 3.90 -5.22
N GLY A 139 17.65 4.29 -5.17
CA GLY A 139 18.58 3.89 -4.10
C GLY A 139 19.02 2.41 -4.09
N LEU A 140 18.55 1.59 -5.03
CA LEU A 140 18.88 0.16 -5.12
C LEU A 140 19.37 -0.20 -6.54
N ASP A 141 20.27 -1.17 -6.67
CA ASP A 141 20.69 -1.69 -7.98
C ASP A 141 19.68 -2.73 -8.53
N PHE A 142 18.39 -2.38 -8.46
CA PHE A 142 17.30 -3.18 -8.99
C PHE A 142 16.70 -2.52 -10.23
N HIS A 143 16.04 -3.33 -11.05
CA HIS A 143 15.24 -2.83 -12.17
C HIS A 143 13.92 -3.57 -12.29
N ILE A 144 12.92 -2.89 -12.85
CA ILE A 144 11.59 -3.44 -13.10
C ILE A 144 11.35 -3.58 -14.61
N CYS A 145 10.78 -4.72 -14.98
CA CYS A 145 10.48 -5.04 -16.38
C CYS A 145 9.46 -4.08 -17.01
N THR A 146 9.78 -3.58 -18.19
CA THR A 146 8.92 -2.73 -19.04
C THR A 146 8.24 -3.50 -20.18
N LYS A 147 8.61 -4.77 -20.41
CA LYS A 147 8.17 -5.57 -21.56
C LYS A 147 6.96 -6.45 -21.30
N ARG A 148 6.67 -6.78 -20.04
CA ARG A 148 5.56 -7.67 -19.65
C ARG A 148 4.94 -7.21 -18.35
N GLN A 149 3.64 -7.43 -18.19
CA GLN A 149 2.93 -7.16 -16.94
C GLN A 149 3.08 -8.33 -15.97
N GLY A 150 3.34 -8.02 -14.69
CA GLY A 150 3.54 -9.01 -13.65
C GLY A 150 2.24 -9.54 -13.05
N ILE A 151 2.28 -10.77 -12.53
CA ILE A 151 1.21 -11.49 -11.85
C ILE A 151 0.68 -10.66 -10.68
N ILE A 152 1.56 -10.13 -9.84
CA ILE A 152 1.15 -9.38 -8.65
C ILE A 152 0.52 -8.05 -9.05
N SER A 153 1.18 -7.27 -9.92
CA SER A 153 0.64 -6.02 -10.49
C SER A 153 -0.77 -6.22 -11.07
N LYS A 154 -0.97 -7.29 -11.86
CA LYS A 154 -2.29 -7.62 -12.42
C LYS A 154 -3.30 -8.04 -11.36
N SER A 155 -2.86 -8.82 -10.37
CA SER A 155 -3.71 -9.36 -9.30
C SER A 155 -4.32 -8.26 -8.45
N ILE A 156 -3.56 -7.21 -8.14
CA ILE A 156 -4.01 -6.12 -7.29
C ILE A 156 -4.73 -5.00 -8.05
N SER A 157 -4.53 -4.88 -9.37
CA SER A 157 -5.15 -3.82 -10.18
C SER A 157 -6.67 -3.82 -10.04
N LEU A 158 -7.32 -4.99 -10.16
CA LEU A 158 -8.78 -5.08 -10.09
C LEU A 158 -9.34 -4.74 -8.69
N PRO A 159 -8.83 -5.33 -7.58
CA PRO A 159 -9.22 -4.92 -6.23
C PRO A 159 -8.99 -3.42 -5.97
N LEU A 160 -7.86 -2.87 -6.43
CA LEU A 160 -7.53 -1.46 -6.27
C LEU A 160 -8.50 -0.53 -7.00
N THR A 161 -8.71 -0.74 -8.31
CA THR A 161 -9.65 0.07 -9.09
C THR A 161 -11.06 0.01 -8.53
N LYS A 162 -11.51 -1.16 -8.09
CA LYS A 162 -12.83 -1.31 -7.46
C LYS A 162 -12.90 -0.54 -6.14
N ARG A 163 -11.86 -0.66 -5.30
CA ARG A 163 -11.80 0.04 -4.02
C ARG A 163 -11.92 1.55 -4.21
N LEU A 164 -11.13 2.14 -5.12
CA LEU A 164 -11.18 3.57 -5.40
C LEU A 164 -12.60 4.03 -5.80
N LYS A 165 -13.28 3.26 -6.67
CA LYS A 165 -14.68 3.53 -7.04
C LYS A 165 -15.65 3.42 -5.86
N TYR A 166 -15.50 2.39 -5.03
CA TYR A 166 -16.37 2.22 -3.86
C TYR A 166 -16.14 3.32 -2.81
N LYS A 167 -14.89 3.74 -2.58
CA LYS A 167 -14.55 4.89 -1.72
C LYS A 167 -15.25 6.17 -2.21
N GLU A 168 -15.24 6.41 -3.52
CA GLU A 168 -15.97 7.53 -4.14
C GLU A 168 -17.50 7.41 -3.94
N TYR A 169 -18.08 6.22 -4.14
CA TYR A 169 -19.51 6.00 -3.90
C TYR A 169 -19.91 6.17 -2.43
N VAL A 170 -19.06 5.76 -1.48
CA VAL A 170 -19.28 6.01 -0.06
C VAL A 170 -19.37 7.51 0.21
N ARG A 171 -18.42 8.29 -0.31
CA ARG A 171 -18.43 9.77 -0.19
C ARG A 171 -19.70 10.39 -0.79
N LYS A 172 -20.16 9.90 -1.94
CA LYS A 172 -21.34 10.45 -2.64
C LYS A 172 -22.68 10.04 -2.06
N THR A 173 -22.79 8.81 -1.53
CA THR A 173 -24.09 8.21 -1.20
C THR A 173 -24.28 7.93 0.29
N GLY A 174 -23.20 7.87 1.08
CA GLY A 174 -23.25 7.41 2.47
C GLY A 174 -23.68 5.93 2.61
N SER A 175 -23.70 5.16 1.52
CA SER A 175 -24.22 3.79 1.54
C SER A 175 -23.35 2.86 2.38
N VAL A 176 -23.94 2.32 3.45
CA VAL A 176 -23.31 1.31 4.32
C VAL A 176 -22.83 0.09 3.53
N ARG A 177 -23.56 -0.31 2.48
CA ARG A 177 -23.18 -1.44 1.60
C ARG A 177 -21.85 -1.17 0.89
N TYR A 178 -21.67 0.04 0.35
CA TYR A 178 -20.42 0.40 -0.32
C TYR A 178 -19.28 0.56 0.69
N ASN A 179 -19.57 1.04 1.90
CA ASN A 179 -18.59 1.13 2.97
C ASN A 179 -18.02 -0.24 3.33
N PHE A 180 -18.90 -1.22 3.57
CA PHE A 180 -18.52 -2.62 3.79
C PHE A 180 -17.70 -3.21 2.64
N THR A 181 -18.01 -2.82 1.39
CA THR A 181 -17.27 -3.31 0.22
C THR A 181 -15.88 -2.67 0.11
N ASP A 182 -15.76 -1.36 0.35
CA ASP A 182 -14.48 -0.64 0.41
C ASP A 182 -13.58 -1.23 1.49
N ILE A 183 -14.09 -1.40 2.71
CA ILE A 183 -13.34 -1.95 3.83
C ILE A 183 -12.84 -3.37 3.52
N ALA A 184 -13.67 -4.23 2.93
CA ALA A 184 -13.23 -5.59 2.58
C ALA A 184 -12.10 -5.58 1.53
N LEU A 185 -12.17 -4.70 0.53
CA LEU A 185 -11.10 -4.54 -0.46
C LEU A 185 -9.85 -3.89 0.15
N LYS A 186 -10.00 -2.98 1.11
CA LYS A 186 -8.89 -2.41 1.91
C LYS A 186 -8.06 -3.53 2.50
N TRP A 187 -8.69 -4.46 3.19
CA TRP A 187 -7.98 -5.55 3.85
C TRP A 187 -7.25 -6.49 2.86
N VAL A 188 -7.85 -6.81 1.72
CA VAL A 188 -7.16 -7.59 0.66
C VAL A 188 -5.90 -6.87 0.17
N LEU A 189 -5.97 -5.55 0.00
CA LEU A 189 -4.86 -4.72 -0.48
C LEU A 189 -3.78 -4.51 0.59
N VAL A 190 -4.16 -4.23 1.84
CA VAL A 190 -3.23 -4.10 2.98
C VAL A 190 -2.39 -5.37 3.15
N VAL A 191 -3.02 -6.53 3.06
CA VAL A 191 -2.32 -7.82 3.18
C VAL A 191 -1.38 -8.07 2.00
N SER A 192 -1.65 -7.49 0.82
CA SER A 192 -0.86 -7.77 -0.40
C SER A 192 0.60 -7.36 -0.30
N PHE A 193 0.90 -6.27 0.39
CA PHE A 193 2.27 -5.81 0.63
C PHE A 193 3.04 -6.75 1.55
N GLY A 194 2.45 -7.12 2.70
CA GLY A 194 3.08 -8.08 3.62
C GLY A 194 3.24 -9.46 2.99
N TYR A 195 2.29 -9.88 2.15
CA TYR A 195 2.38 -11.14 1.43
C TYR A 195 3.51 -11.16 0.37
N LEU A 196 3.95 -9.99 -0.12
CA LEU A 196 5.08 -9.90 -1.04
C LEU A 196 6.40 -10.36 -0.41
N GLY A 197 6.62 -10.00 0.86
CA GLY A 197 7.79 -10.44 1.66
C GLY A 197 7.59 -11.77 2.39
N PHE A 198 6.38 -12.35 2.38
CA PHE A 198 6.09 -13.54 3.16
C PHE A 198 6.82 -14.79 2.65
N LYS A 199 7.50 -15.50 3.56
CA LYS A 199 8.30 -16.70 3.25
C LYS A 199 7.51 -17.78 2.51
N ASN A 200 6.22 -17.96 2.79
CA ASN A 200 5.41 -19.01 2.13
C ASN A 200 4.55 -18.48 0.97
N ALA A 201 4.65 -17.19 0.62
CA ALA A 201 3.96 -16.65 -0.55
C ALA A 201 4.63 -17.16 -1.83
N ARG A 202 3.89 -17.90 -2.65
CA ARG A 202 4.42 -18.53 -3.88
C ARG A 202 4.96 -17.55 -4.92
N PHE A 203 4.34 -16.37 -5.01
CA PHE A 203 4.77 -15.28 -5.90
C PHE A 203 5.44 -14.15 -5.14
N GLY A 204 5.72 -14.31 -3.83
CA GLY A 204 6.43 -13.30 -3.04
C GLY A 204 7.93 -13.35 -3.29
N LYS A 205 8.59 -12.19 -3.32
CA LYS A 205 10.03 -12.02 -3.48
C LYS A 205 10.49 -10.84 -2.62
N ILE A 206 11.55 -11.01 -1.84
CA ILE A 206 12.03 -10.00 -0.89
C ILE A 206 12.45 -8.72 -1.64
N GLU A 207 13.11 -8.85 -2.78
CA GLU A 207 13.54 -7.73 -3.61
C GLU A 207 12.35 -6.93 -4.16
N ALA A 208 11.22 -7.60 -4.43
CA ALA A 208 10.00 -6.90 -4.81
C ALA A 208 9.40 -6.12 -3.63
N HIS A 209 9.47 -6.67 -2.41
CA HIS A 209 9.07 -5.94 -1.20
C HIS A 209 9.96 -4.71 -0.95
N GLN A 210 11.28 -4.87 -1.04
CA GLN A 210 12.26 -3.78 -0.91
C GLN A 210 12.08 -2.72 -2.01
N THR A 211 11.72 -3.13 -3.23
CA THR A 211 11.40 -2.21 -4.34
C THR A 211 10.21 -1.32 -3.99
N VAL A 212 9.14 -1.87 -3.42
CA VAL A 212 7.99 -1.08 -2.96
C VAL A 212 8.42 -0.08 -1.88
N CYS A 213 9.20 -0.51 -0.90
CA CYS A 213 9.73 0.37 0.14
C CYS A 213 10.58 1.49 -0.46
N ALA A 214 11.45 1.19 -1.43
CA ALA A 214 12.30 2.18 -2.08
C ALA A 214 11.51 3.29 -2.77
N PHE A 215 10.51 2.94 -3.58
CA PHE A 215 9.62 3.94 -4.20
C PHE A 215 8.81 4.73 -3.17
N ALA A 216 8.34 4.08 -2.12
CA ALA A 216 7.62 4.74 -1.05
C ALA A 216 8.48 5.80 -0.34
N ARG A 217 9.75 5.49 -0.03
CA ARG A 217 10.68 6.46 0.55
C ARG A 217 10.91 7.64 -0.38
N GLU A 218 11.17 7.37 -1.67
CA GLU A 218 11.37 8.40 -2.69
C GLU A 218 10.15 9.34 -2.78
N PHE A 219 8.94 8.78 -2.75
CA PHE A 219 7.73 9.58 -2.87
C PHE A 219 7.44 10.40 -1.63
N LEU A 220 7.73 9.86 -0.44
CA LEU A 220 7.58 10.61 0.80
C LEU A 220 8.57 11.78 0.86
N MET A 221 9.82 11.56 0.43
CA MET A 221 10.82 12.63 0.28
C MET A 221 10.37 13.68 -0.74
N ARG A 222 9.92 13.27 -1.91
CA ARG A 222 9.43 14.20 -2.93
C ARG A 222 8.20 15.00 -2.46
N SER A 223 7.33 14.35 -1.69
CA SER A 223 6.15 15.01 -1.10
C SER A 223 6.56 16.07 -0.08
N ALA A 224 7.58 15.78 0.74
CA ALA A 224 8.14 16.74 1.69
C ALA A 224 8.74 17.95 0.98
N GLU A 225 9.55 17.74 -0.07
CA GLU A 225 10.13 18.83 -0.87
C GLU A 225 9.04 19.76 -1.43
N ILE A 226 7.98 19.21 -2.02
CA ILE A 226 6.88 19.99 -2.60
C ILE A 226 6.15 20.80 -1.50
N ALA A 227 5.94 20.23 -0.32
CA ALA A 227 5.29 20.92 0.78
C ALA A 227 6.17 22.06 1.33
N GLU A 228 7.48 21.83 1.47
CA GLU A 228 8.45 22.82 1.93
C GLU A 228 8.58 24.00 0.97
N GLU A 229 8.61 23.74 -0.35
CA GLU A 229 8.59 24.77 -1.40
C GLU A 229 7.34 25.67 -1.33
N ARG A 230 6.25 25.18 -0.72
CA ARG A 230 4.98 25.88 -0.54
C ARG A 230 4.81 26.47 0.86
N GLY A 231 5.90 26.65 1.61
CA GLY A 231 5.87 27.29 2.93
C GLY A 231 5.22 26.42 4.02
N CYS A 232 5.29 25.10 3.88
CA CYS A 232 4.85 24.16 4.92
C CYS A 232 6.06 23.47 5.55
N LYS A 233 6.00 23.23 6.85
CA LYS A 233 6.97 22.42 7.58
C LYS A 233 6.41 21.03 7.83
N ILE A 234 7.19 19.99 7.54
CA ILE A 234 6.86 18.61 7.93
C ILE A 234 7.12 18.46 9.42
N ILE A 235 6.07 18.22 10.21
CA ILE A 235 6.22 17.95 11.65
C ILE A 235 6.30 16.47 11.98
N HIS A 236 5.77 15.63 11.09
CA HIS A 236 5.89 14.17 11.12
C HIS A 236 5.54 13.60 9.74
N GLY A 237 5.98 12.38 9.48
CA GLY A 237 5.51 11.60 8.35
C GLY A 237 5.88 10.14 8.57
N ILE A 238 4.96 9.25 8.25
CA ILE A 238 5.13 7.82 8.47
C ILE A 238 4.42 7.06 7.37
N VAL A 239 5.13 6.12 6.74
CA VAL A 239 4.59 5.22 5.73
C VAL A 239 3.96 5.98 4.55
N ASP A 240 2.65 6.19 4.55
CA ASP A 240 1.85 6.80 3.49
C ASP A 240 1.30 8.19 3.82
N SER A 241 1.61 8.74 4.99
CA SER A 241 1.02 10.01 5.45
C SER A 241 2.08 11.02 5.91
N ILE A 242 1.79 12.30 5.72
CA ILE A 242 2.62 13.45 6.18
C ILE A 242 1.75 14.49 6.90
N TRP A 243 2.30 15.06 7.96
CA TRP A 243 1.66 16.13 8.75
C TRP A 243 2.38 17.44 8.49
N LEU A 244 1.60 18.42 8.02
CA LEU A 244 2.05 19.73 7.59
C LEU A 244 1.64 20.80 8.59
N LYS A 245 2.58 21.70 8.89
CA LYS A 245 2.33 22.93 9.64
C LYS A 245 2.67 24.14 8.78
N ASP A 246 1.80 25.13 8.77
CA ASP A 246 2.04 26.37 8.05
C ASP A 246 3.22 27.16 8.63
N THR A 247 4.02 27.78 7.77
CA THR A 247 5.13 28.66 8.17
C THR A 247 4.94 30.12 7.75
N GLU A 248 3.86 30.43 7.05
CA GLU A 248 3.59 31.77 6.49
C GLU A 248 2.52 32.55 7.27
N ASN A 249 2.01 32.00 8.37
CA ASN A 249 0.94 32.58 9.22
C ASN A 249 -0.37 32.81 8.43
N ARG A 250 -0.71 31.87 7.56
CA ARG A 250 -1.96 31.88 6.79
C ARG A 250 -3.15 31.62 7.71
N THR A 251 -4.34 32.02 7.27
CA THR A 251 -5.58 31.63 7.97
C THR A 251 -5.82 30.11 7.81
N PRO A 252 -6.63 29.49 8.69
CA PRO A 252 -6.97 28.08 8.54
C PRO A 252 -7.61 27.75 7.18
N GLU A 253 -8.45 28.64 6.66
CA GLU A 253 -9.10 28.48 5.36
C GLU A 253 -8.09 28.54 4.21
N GLU A 254 -7.17 29.51 4.24
CA GLU A 254 -6.09 29.63 3.24
C GLU A 254 -5.15 28.42 3.30
N PHE A 255 -4.81 27.95 4.51
CA PHE A 255 -3.95 26.80 4.68
C PHE A 255 -4.61 25.52 4.18
N GLU A 256 -5.92 25.35 4.37
CA GLU A 256 -6.68 24.24 3.81
C GLU A 256 -6.66 24.26 2.27
N GLU A 257 -6.83 25.42 1.64
CA GLU A 257 -6.76 25.56 0.19
C GLU A 257 -5.36 25.21 -0.35
N VAL A 258 -4.31 25.78 0.24
CA VAL A 258 -2.92 25.50 -0.16
C VAL A 258 -2.57 24.03 0.01
N THR A 259 -2.99 23.39 1.10
CA THR A 259 -2.69 21.97 1.34
C THR A 259 -3.43 21.02 0.40
N LYS A 260 -4.62 21.41 -0.09
CA LYS A 260 -5.29 20.68 -1.19
C LYS A 260 -4.53 20.81 -2.51
N GLU A 261 -4.04 22.00 -2.83
CA GLU A 261 -3.19 22.21 -4.02
C GLU A 261 -1.89 21.41 -3.93
N ILE A 262 -1.26 21.37 -2.75
CA ILE A 262 -0.07 20.53 -2.49
C ILE A 262 -0.39 19.06 -2.76
N ALA A 263 -1.52 18.54 -2.27
CA ALA A 263 -1.92 17.16 -2.53
C ALA A 263 -2.10 16.86 -4.03
N ASP A 264 -2.66 17.79 -4.78
CA ASP A 264 -2.82 17.67 -6.23
C ASP A 264 -1.46 17.71 -6.97
N ASP A 265 -0.56 18.59 -6.55
CA ASP A 265 0.79 18.70 -7.13
C ASP A 265 1.64 17.47 -6.83
N ILE A 266 1.57 16.94 -5.60
CA ILE A 266 2.18 15.65 -5.23
C ILE A 266 1.62 14.55 -6.13
N THR A 267 0.30 14.46 -6.27
CA THR A 267 -0.36 13.44 -7.11
C THR A 267 0.13 13.49 -8.55
N LYS A 268 0.26 14.69 -9.13
CA LYS A 268 0.80 14.87 -10.50
C LYS A 268 2.27 14.50 -10.58
N SER A 269 3.07 14.84 -9.57
CA SER A 269 4.52 14.60 -9.56
C SER A 269 4.86 13.12 -9.43
N VAL A 270 4.18 12.36 -8.56
CA VAL A 270 4.53 10.97 -8.26
C VAL A 270 3.63 9.94 -8.95
N GLY A 271 2.47 10.37 -9.47
CA GLY A 271 1.51 9.51 -10.17
C GLY A 271 0.67 8.61 -9.26
N ILE A 272 0.66 8.86 -7.95
CA ILE A 272 -0.15 8.14 -6.95
C ILE A 272 -1.08 9.14 -6.26
N PRO A 273 -2.39 8.86 -6.13
CA PRO A 273 -3.34 9.78 -5.51
C PRO A 273 -3.01 10.07 -4.03
N MET A 274 -2.70 11.33 -3.76
CA MET A 274 -2.63 11.91 -2.42
C MET A 274 -4.00 12.51 -2.08
N SER A 275 -4.46 12.33 -0.84
CA SER A 275 -5.71 12.90 -0.34
C SER A 275 -5.44 13.84 0.82
N TRP A 276 -6.16 14.95 0.86
CA TRP A 276 -6.33 15.74 2.07
C TRP A 276 -7.24 14.94 3.02
N ASP A 277 -6.72 14.46 4.15
CA ASP A 277 -7.46 13.54 5.03
C ASP A 277 -8.08 14.24 6.24
N GLY A 278 -7.36 15.18 6.86
CA GLY A 278 -7.88 15.87 8.02
C GLY A 278 -7.11 17.10 8.45
N HIS A 279 -7.79 17.92 9.25
CA HIS A 279 -7.24 19.08 9.93
C HIS A 279 -7.35 18.90 11.45
N TYR A 280 -6.22 19.04 12.13
CA TYR A 280 -6.06 18.89 13.55
C TYR A 280 -5.93 20.26 14.21
N ASN A 281 -6.92 20.60 15.03
CA ASN A 281 -6.85 21.81 15.84
C ASN A 281 -5.63 21.79 16.77
N VAL A 282 -5.34 20.63 17.37
CA VAL A 282 -4.17 20.38 18.21
C VAL A 282 -3.70 18.93 17.99
N ILE A 283 -2.40 18.73 17.82
CA ILE A 283 -1.73 17.43 17.83
C ILE A 283 -0.50 17.50 18.73
N CYS A 284 -0.19 16.40 19.44
CA CYS A 284 0.95 16.32 20.33
C CYS A 284 1.81 15.11 20.01
N PHE A 285 3.10 15.35 19.77
CA PHE A 285 4.11 14.32 19.64
C PHE A 285 4.92 14.25 20.93
N LEU A 286 4.82 13.11 21.61
CA LEU A 286 5.43 12.88 22.91
C LEU A 286 6.84 12.30 22.77
N PRO A 287 7.73 12.57 23.73
CA PRO A 287 9.01 11.88 23.82
C PRO A 287 8.83 10.42 24.21
N SER A 288 9.84 9.61 23.90
CA SER A 288 9.96 8.23 24.34
C SER A 288 10.08 8.17 25.86
N LYS A 289 9.47 7.12 26.45
CA LYS A 289 9.58 6.87 27.89
C LYS A 289 10.99 6.48 28.32
N ALA A 290 11.77 5.88 27.42
CA ALA A 290 13.12 5.44 27.70
C ALA A 290 14.15 6.57 27.49
N GLU A 291 13.95 7.38 26.45
CA GLU A 291 14.89 8.43 26.04
C GLU A 291 14.12 9.73 25.76
N PRO A 292 14.15 10.72 26.68
CA PRO A 292 13.32 11.92 26.58
C PRO A 292 13.62 12.82 25.37
N ASP A 293 14.82 12.72 24.80
CA ASP A 293 15.24 13.50 23.63
C ASP A 293 14.81 12.84 22.30
N ILE A 294 14.28 11.61 22.36
CA ILE A 294 13.83 10.84 21.20
C ILE A 294 12.30 10.82 21.16
N PRO A 295 11.65 11.00 19.99
CA PRO A 295 10.20 10.90 19.89
C PRO A 295 9.68 9.48 20.20
N ALA A 296 8.45 9.34 20.69
CA ALA A 296 7.88 8.02 21.00
C ALA A 296 7.60 7.13 19.77
N LEU A 297 7.60 7.73 18.56
CA LEU A 297 7.29 7.08 17.28
C LEU A 297 8.53 6.95 16.36
N SER A 298 9.73 7.09 16.92
CA SER A 298 11.01 6.85 16.24
C SER A 298 11.26 5.36 16.00
#